data_AF-A0A9D2K1K7-F1
#
_entry.id   AF-A0A9D2K1K7-F1
#
_cell.length_a   1.000
_cell.length_b   1.000
_cell.length_c   1.000
_cell.angle_alpha   90.00
_cell.angle_beta   90.00
_cell.angle_gamma   90.00
#
_symmetry.space_group_name_H-M   'P 1'
#
loop_
_entity.id
_entity.type
_entity.pdbx_description
1 polymer ?
#
loop_
_entity_poly.entity_id
_entity_poly.type
_entity_poly.pdbx_seq_one_letter_code
_entity_poly.pdbx_strand_id
1 'polypeptide(L)' 'MSQEKVDKYKKDKANRKKIMRKERAMSIVRKAILTLVALALVGWLGYSAYDIYDSNQERSVAEVNFDSVTEYLNGLSETE' A
#
# COMPACT_ATOMS: atom_id res chain seq x y z
N MET A 1 45.64 -11.81 34.42
CA MET A 1 44.38 -12.32 33.86
C MET A 1 43.27 -11.96 34.85
N SER A 2 42.42 -10.97 34.52
CA SER A 2 41.36 -10.48 35.42
C SER A 2 40.18 -11.46 35.42
N GLN A 3 39.61 -11.73 36.60
CA GLN A 3 38.40 -12.55 36.80
C GLN A 3 37.25 -12.08 35.89
N GLU A 4 37.17 -10.77 35.62
CA GLU A 4 36.18 -10.20 34.70
C GLU A 4 36.25 -10.79 33.29
N LYS A 5 37.45 -11.08 32.77
CA LYS A 5 37.62 -11.69 31.44
C LYS A 5 37.09 -13.12 31.43
N VAL A 6 37.27 -13.86 32.53
CA VAL A 6 36.82 -15.25 32.68
C VAL A 6 35.30 -15.33 32.86
N ASP A 7 34.72 -14.43 33.65
CA ASP A 7 33.28 -14.35 33.85
C ASP A 7 32.55 -13.89 32.59
N LYS A 8 33.12 -12.95 31.82
CA LYS A 8 32.62 -12.61 30.49
C LYS A 8 32.62 -13.83 29.56
N TYR A 9 33.71 -14.60 29.57
CA TYR A 9 33.82 -15.80 28.74
C TYR A 9 32.77 -16.86 29.11
N LYS A 10 32.50 -17.06 30.41
CA LYS A 10 31.43 -17.96 30.88
C LYS A 10 30.04 -17.44 30.49
N LYS A 11 29.78 -16.13 30.64
CA LYS A 11 28.52 -15.50 30.23
C LYS A 11 28.28 -15.58 28.73
N ASP A 12 29.29 -15.35 27.90
CA ASP A 12 29.17 -15.42 26.44
C ASP A 12 28.98 -16.87 25.98
N LYS A 13 29.67 -17.83 26.61
CA LYS A 13 29.49 -19.26 26.32
C LYS A 13 28.09 -19.75 26.71
N ALA A 14 27.54 -19.27 27.84
CA ALA A 14 26.18 -19.58 28.27
C ALA A 14 25.10 -18.93 27.37
N ASN A 15 25.36 -17.71 26.89
CA ASN A 15 24.38 -16.95 26.09
C ASN A 15 24.51 -17.15 24.58
N ARG A 16 25.48 -17.93 24.09
CA ARG A 16 25.69 -18.20 22.66
C ARG A 16 24.40 -18.59 21.91
N LYS A 17 23.58 -19.47 22.51
CA LYS A 17 22.28 -19.88 21.94
C LYS A 17 21.27 -18.72 21.89
N LYS A 18 21.26 -17.83 22.89
CA LYS A 18 20.35 -16.68 22.93
C LYS A 18 20.75 -15.62 21.90
N ILE A 19 22.05 -15.37 21.75
CA ILE A 19 22.59 -14.43 20.75
C ILE A 19 22.26 -14.93 19.34
N MET A 20 22.54 -16.20 19.03
CA MET A 20 22.22 -16.78 17.73
C MET A 20 20.72 -16.77 17.40
N ARG A 21 19.85 -16.98 18.40
CA ARG A 21 18.39 -16.88 18.21
C ARG A 21 17.96 -15.44 17.94
N LYS A 22 18.53 -14.45 18.64
CA LYS A 22 18.26 -13.03 18.38
C LYS A 22 18.68 -12.61 16.98
N GLU A 23 19.86 -13.00 16.52
CA GLU A 23 20.32 -12.68 15.16
C GLU A 23 19.43 -13.30 14.08
N ARG A 24 19.00 -14.55 14.26
CA ARG A 24 18.03 -15.19 13.36
C ARG A 24 16.67 -14.48 13.38
N ALA A 25 16.17 -14.11 14.55
CA ALA A 25 14.92 -13.37 14.66
C ALA A 25 15.01 -12.00 13.97
N MET A 26 16.12 -11.27 14.16
CA MET A 26 16.32 -9.95 13.56
C MET A 26 16.39 -10.01 12.04
N SER A 27 17.02 -11.05 11.48
CA SER A 27 17.05 -11.25 10.02
C SER A 27 15.69 -11.64 9.45
N ILE A 28 14.87 -12.42 10.16
CA ILE A 28 13.49 -12.72 9.79
C ILE A 28 12.61 -11.47 9.83
N VAL A 29 12.69 -10.68 10.90
CA VAL A 29 11.92 -9.43 11.05
C VAL A 29 12.24 -8.45 9.92
N ARG A 30 13.52 -8.30 9.55
CA ARG A 30 13.91 -7.44 8.43
C ARG A 30 13.31 -7.89 7.10
N LYS A 31 13.32 -9.20 6.83
CA LYS A 31 12.67 -9.77 5.65
C LYS A 31 11.15 -9.59 5.70
N ALA A 32 10.54 -9.79 6.86
CA ALA A 32 9.10 -9.62 7.07
C ALA A 32 8.64 -8.19 6.79
N ILE A 33 9.39 -7.18 7.25
CA ILE A 33 9.09 -5.77 6.97
C ILE A 33 9.17 -5.49 5.47
N LEU A 34 10.23 -5.95 4.80
CA LEU A 34 10.38 -5.81 3.34
C LEU A 34 9.21 -6.46 2.59
N THR A 35 8.81 -7.67 2.99
CA THR A 35 7.68 -8.37 2.36
C THR A 35 6.35 -7.67 2.63
N LEU A 36 6.14 -7.12 3.82
CA LEU A 36 4.92 -6.37 4.14
C LEU A 36 4.80 -5.10 3.30
N VAL A 37 5.88 -4.34 3.15
CA VAL A 37 5.90 -3.14 2.31
C VAL A 37 5.65 -3.52 0.84
N ALA A 38 6.27 -4.59 0.35
CA ALA A 38 6.03 -5.07 -1.02
C ALA A 38 4.56 -5.48 -1.23
N LEU A 39 3.96 -6.22 -0.29
CA LEU A 39 2.54 -6.61 -0.35
C LEU A 39 1.61 -5.40 -0.29
N ALA A 40 1.92 -4.40 0.54
CA ALA A 40 1.15 -3.17 0.62
C ALA A 40 1.19 -2.40 -0.70
N LEU A 41 2.36 -2.31 -1.36
CA LEU A 41 2.49 -1.69 -2.68
C LEU A 41 1.75 -2.46 -3.76
N VAL A 42 1.83 -3.80 -3.76
CA VAL A 42 1.10 -4.63 -4.72
C VAL A 42 -0.41 -4.53 -4.51
N GLY A 43 -0.88 -4.53 -3.26
CA GLY A 43 -2.29 -4.33 -2.94
C GLY A 43 -2.79 -2.94 -3.33
N TRP A 44 -1.98 -1.90 -3.10
CA TRP A 44 -2.30 -0.53 -3.50
C TRP A 44 -2.36 -0.37 -5.02
N LEU A 45 -1.36 -0.88 -5.73
CA LEU A 45 -1.32 -0.83 -7.20
C LEU A 45 -2.44 -1.68 -7.81
N GLY A 46 -2.77 -2.82 -7.22
CA GLY A 46 -3.89 -3.66 -7.62
C GLY A 46 -5.23 -2.95 -7.44
N TYR A 47 -5.44 -2.28 -6.28
CA TYR A 47 -6.65 -1.49 -6.04
C TYR A 47 -6.73 -0.27 -6.97
N SER A 48 -5.63 0.45 -7.17
CA SER A 48 -5.59 1.61 -8.09
C SER A 48 -5.79 1.19 -9.55
N ALA A 49 -5.25 0.06 -9.99
CA ALA A 49 -5.49 -0.46 -11.32
C ALA A 49 -6.95 -0.92 -11.50
N TYR A 50 -7.56 -1.52 -10.47
CA TYR A 50 -8.97 -1.88 -10.48
C TYR A 50 -9.88 -0.65 -10.47
N ASP A 51 -9.57 0.37 -9.66
CA ASP A 51 -10.25 1.68 -9.62
C ASP A 51 -10.14 2.41 -10.97
N ILE A 52 -8.98 2.35 -11.63
CA ILE A 52 -8.77 2.87 -12.99
C ILE A 52 -9.54 2.05 -14.04
N TYR A 53 -9.70 0.74 -13.84
CA TYR A 53 -10.49 -0.10 -14.75
C TYR A 53 -11.99 0.11 -14.55
N ASP A 54 -12.46 0.25 -13.31
CA ASP A 54 -13.85 0.55 -12.96
C ASP A 54 -14.23 1.98 -13.41
N SER A 55 -13.28 2.92 -13.36
CA SER A 55 -13.47 4.27 -13.93
C SER A 55 -13.28 4.36 -15.45
N ASN A 56 -12.66 3.35 -16.09
CA ASN A 56 -12.62 3.18 -17.56
C ASN A 56 -13.76 2.32 -18.10
N GLN A 57 -14.46 1.57 -17.24
CA GLN A 57 -15.72 0.93 -17.58
C GLN A 57 -16.75 2.06 -17.65
N GLU A 58 -16.86 2.66 -18.84
CA GLU A 58 -17.85 3.64 -19.26
C GLU A 58 -18.56 4.29 -18.06
N ARG A 59 -17.94 5.33 -17.48
CA ARG A 59 -18.79 6.37 -16.89
C ARG A 59 -19.77 6.67 -18.01
N SER A 60 -21.01 6.21 -17.88
CA SER A 60 -22.10 6.66 -18.71
C SER A 60 -21.95 8.16 -18.62
N VAL A 61 -21.46 8.76 -19.70
CA VAL A 61 -21.47 10.20 -19.87
C VAL A 61 -22.94 10.45 -19.64
N ALA A 62 -23.31 10.97 -18.47
CA ALA A 62 -24.69 11.22 -18.15
C ALA A 62 -25.15 12.02 -19.35
N GLU A 63 -25.95 11.39 -20.20
CA GLU A 63 -26.31 11.94 -21.49
C GLU A 63 -27.28 13.04 -21.08
N VAL A 64 -26.70 14.20 -20.74
CA VAL A 64 -27.45 15.33 -20.22
C VAL A 64 -28.28 15.74 -21.41
N ASN A 65 -29.54 15.32 -21.41
CA ASN A 65 -30.45 15.63 -22.48
C ASN A 65 -30.70 17.15 -22.43
N PHE A 66 -30.21 17.85 -23.45
CA PHE A 66 -30.33 19.30 -23.60
C PHE A 66 -31.57 19.71 -24.41
N ASP A 67 -32.49 18.78 -24.69
CA ASP A 67 -33.66 19.05 -25.52
C ASP A 67 -34.50 20.17 -24.90
N SER A 68 -34.67 20.16 -23.58
CA SER A 68 -35.43 21.18 -22.85
C SER A 68 -34.83 22.59 -22.97
N VAL A 69 -33.50 22.69 -22.98
CA VAL A 69 -32.80 23.98 -23.12
C VAL A 69 -32.88 24.46 -24.56
N THR A 70 -32.76 23.54 -25.52
CA THR A 70 -32.81 23.82 -26.95
C THR A 70 -34.21 24.28 -27.37
N GLU A 71 -35.26 23.60 -26.90
CA GLU A 71 -36.65 23.96 -27.16
C GLU A 71 -36.99 25.35 -26.60
N TYR A 72 -36.51 25.68 -25.40
CA TYR A 72 -36.69 27.01 -24.82
C TYR A 72 -36.02 28.12 -25.64
N LEU A 73 -34.76 27.90 -26.06
CA LEU A 73 -34.04 28.87 -26.88
C LEU A 73 -34.70 29.07 -28.25
N ASN A 74 -35.18 27.99 -28.86
CA ASN A 74 -35.88 28.05 -30.15
C ASN A 74 -37.22 28.79 -30.01
N GLY A 75 -38.01 28.51 -28.97
CA GLY A 75 -39.27 29.20 -28.73
C GLY A 75 -39.11 30.71 -28.51
N LEU A 76 -38.03 31.13 -27.84
CA LEU A 76 -37.67 32.55 -27.72
C LEU A 76 -37.29 33.18 -29.06
N SER A 77 -36.55 32.46 -29.91
CA SER A 77 -36.16 32.96 -31.23
C SER A 77 -37.33 33.03 -32.23
N GLU A 78 -38.36 32.21 -32.06
CA GLU A 78 -39.57 32.24 -32.88
C GLU A 78 -40.56 33.33 -32.46
N THR A 79 -40.41 33.93 -31.27
CA THR A 79 -41.31 34.99 -30.78
C THR A 79 -40.87 36.42 -31.12
N GLU A 80 -39.75 36.61 -31.83
CA GLU A 80 -39.36 37.86 -32.51
C GLU A 80 -39.81 37.88 -33.98
#